data_AF-A0A843YCC6-F1
#
_entry.id   AF-A0A843YCC6-F1
#
_cell.length_a   1.000
_cell.length_b   1.000
_cell.length_c   1.000
_cell.angle_alpha   90.00
_cell.angle_beta   90.00
_cell.angle_gamma   90.00
#
_symmetry.space_group_name_H-M   'P 1'
#
loop_
_entity.id
_entity.type
_entity.pdbx_description
1 polymer ?
#
loop_
_entity_poly.entity_id
_entity_poly.type
_entity_poly.pdbx_seq_one_letter_code
_entity_poly.pdbx_strand_id
1 'polypeptide(L)'
;MQQMQRPYNPHAPRPQPTQPEARKLTAEDKQKIGDWVASKCTSHDCPVCGQNSWAIGDYLIQNGSYVAGSSKPGRASYPAAMLMCSNCAYLRTFMAAPIGLVE
;
A
#
# COMPACT_ATOMS: atom_id res chain seq x y z
N MET A 1 25.85 41.95 6.78
CA MET A 1 26.01 40.50 6.56
C MET A 1 25.13 40.11 5.38
N GLN A 2 25.68 39.90 4.19
CA GLN A 2 24.93 39.49 3.01
C GLN A 2 24.68 37.98 3.05
N GLN A 3 23.42 37.57 3.03
CA GLN A 3 23.04 36.16 2.89
C GLN A 3 23.31 35.73 1.45
N MET A 4 24.35 34.92 1.22
CA MET A 4 24.55 34.22 -0.04
C MET A 4 23.38 33.26 -0.27
N GLN A 5 22.54 33.57 -1.25
CA GLN A 5 21.49 32.66 -1.71
C GLN A 5 22.17 31.48 -2.41
N ARG A 6 21.92 30.26 -1.92
CA ARG A 6 22.41 29.03 -2.56
C ARG A 6 21.83 28.92 -3.98
N PRO A 7 22.65 28.56 -4.99
CA PRO A 7 22.15 28.36 -6.34
C PRO A 7 21.17 27.18 -6.38
N TYR A 8 20.05 27.37 -7.07
CA TYR A 8 19.05 26.34 -7.31
C TYR A 8 19.64 25.21 -8.17
N ASN A 9 19.66 23.98 -7.65
CA ASN A 9 20.07 22.80 -8.39
C ASN A 9 18.83 21.93 -8.72
N PRO A 10 18.37 21.89 -9.97
CA PRO A 10 17.20 21.08 -10.38
C PRO A 10 17.44 19.57 -10.32
N HIS A 11 18.70 19.14 -10.15
CA HIS A 11 19.09 17.73 -10.00
C HIS A 11 19.38 17.33 -8.55
N ALA A 12 19.17 18.23 -7.59
CA ALA A 12 19.22 17.85 -6.19
C ALA A 12 18.16 16.75 -5.94
N PRO A 13 18.52 15.64 -5.28
CA PRO A 13 17.53 14.66 -4.84
C PRO A 13 16.47 15.41 -4.03
N ARG A 14 15.21 15.37 -4.48
CA ARG A 14 14.12 15.91 -3.68
C ARG A 14 14.15 15.13 -2.37
N PRO A 15 14.09 15.80 -1.20
CA PRO A 15 13.84 15.12 0.05
C PRO A 15 12.57 14.30 -0.16
N GLN A 16 12.71 12.98 -0.23
CA GLN A 16 11.54 12.12 -0.28
C GLN A 16 10.83 12.36 1.05
N PRO A 17 9.51 12.59 1.05
CA PRO A 17 8.76 12.51 2.29
C PRO A 17 9.15 11.18 2.92
N THR A 18 9.74 11.22 4.12
CA THR A 18 9.95 10.01 4.91
C THR A 18 8.56 9.41 5.06
N GLN A 19 8.23 8.41 4.23
CA GLN A 19 6.95 7.75 4.33
C GLN A 19 6.85 7.28 5.78
N PRO A 20 5.73 7.56 6.48
CA PRO A 20 5.53 7.00 7.80
C PRO A 20 5.82 5.51 7.68
N GLU A 21 6.77 5.04 8.49
CA GLU A 21 7.56 3.83 8.27
C GLU A 21 6.70 2.74 7.62
N ALA A 22 6.92 2.50 6.33
CA ALA A 22 6.15 1.51 5.60
C ALA A 22 6.27 0.20 6.39
N ARG A 23 5.17 -0.26 7.03
CA ARG A 23 5.21 -1.45 7.87
C ARG A 23 5.51 -2.63 6.97
N LYS A 24 6.72 -3.14 7.06
CA LYS A 24 7.16 -4.34 6.34
C LYS A 24 6.38 -5.54 6.87
N LEU A 25 5.81 -6.33 5.96
CA LEU A 25 5.09 -7.55 6.29
C LEU A 25 6.07 -8.66 6.64
N THR A 26 5.83 -9.31 7.77
CA THR A 26 6.55 -10.53 8.15
C THR A 26 6.04 -11.73 7.34
N ALA A 27 6.74 -12.87 7.42
CA ALA A 27 6.24 -14.11 6.85
C ALA A 27 4.88 -14.52 7.46
N GLU A 28 4.71 -14.28 8.76
CA GLU A 28 3.48 -14.58 9.49
C GLU A 28 2.33 -13.66 9.05
N ASP A 29 2.59 -12.38 8.81
CA ASP A 29 1.59 -11.47 8.24
C ASP A 29 1.13 -11.95 6.85
N LYS A 30 2.06 -12.39 6.00
CA LYS A 30 1.74 -12.94 4.67
C LYS A 30 0.91 -14.20 4.76
N GLN A 31 1.17 -15.06 5.74
CA GLN A 31 0.34 -16.23 6.02
C GLN A 31 -1.08 -15.81 6.42
N LYS A 32 -1.23 -14.87 7.36
CA LYS A 32 -2.55 -14.34 7.78
C LYS A 32 -3.33 -13.77 6.60
N ILE A 33 -2.67 -13.05 5.69
CA ILE A 33 -3.29 -12.54 4.46
C ILE A 33 -3.79 -13.70 3.60
N GLY A 34 -2.96 -14.73 3.38
CA GLY A 34 -3.32 -15.93 2.63
C GLY A 34 -4.53 -16.65 3.22
N ASP A 35 -4.51 -16.91 4.53
CA ASP A 35 -5.61 -17.58 5.24
C ASP A 35 -6.89 -16.76 5.20
N TRP A 36 -6.79 -15.43 5.39
CA TRP A 36 -7.93 -14.53 5.33
C TRP A 36 -8.56 -14.53 3.93
N VAL A 37 -7.75 -14.42 2.87
CA VAL A 37 -8.21 -14.47 1.48
C VAL A 37 -8.89 -15.79 1.18
N ALA A 38 -8.29 -16.92 1.60
CA ALA A 38 -8.88 -18.24 1.46
C ALA A 38 -10.23 -18.38 2.19
N SER A 39 -10.40 -17.70 3.32
CA SER A 39 -11.65 -17.74 4.09
C SER A 39 -12.77 -16.83 3.56
N LYS A 40 -12.44 -15.79 2.79
CA LYS A 40 -13.39 -14.72 2.39
C LYS A 40 -13.67 -14.68 0.89
N CYS A 41 -12.71 -15.05 0.04
CA CYS A 41 -12.88 -14.99 -1.41
C CYS A 41 -13.59 -16.23 -1.93
N THR A 42 -14.60 -16.04 -2.76
CA THR A 42 -15.33 -17.14 -3.41
C THR A 42 -14.53 -17.82 -4.53
N SER A 43 -13.61 -17.09 -5.15
CA SER A 43 -12.64 -17.60 -6.12
C SER A 43 -11.28 -16.96 -5.89
N HIS A 44 -10.24 -17.77 -6.09
CA HIS A 44 -8.84 -17.36 -6.08
C HIS A 44 -8.32 -16.99 -7.47
N ASP A 45 -9.14 -17.07 -8.51
CA ASP A 45 -8.71 -16.71 -9.85
C ASP A 45 -8.62 -15.18 -10.01
N CYS A 46 -7.63 -14.74 -10.77
CA CYS A 46 -7.55 -13.35 -11.20
C CYS A 46 -8.77 -12.99 -12.06
N PRO A 47 -9.52 -11.92 -11.74
CA PRO A 47 -10.73 -11.57 -12.46
C PRO A 47 -10.45 -10.99 -13.85
N VAL A 48 -9.18 -10.67 -14.15
CA VAL A 48 -8.74 -10.11 -15.43
C VAL A 48 -8.25 -11.20 -16.38
N CYS A 49 -7.39 -12.12 -15.91
CA CYS A 49 -6.74 -13.12 -16.78
C CYS A 49 -7.05 -14.57 -16.43
N GLY A 50 -7.88 -14.83 -15.41
CA GLY A 50 -8.27 -16.18 -14.98
C GLY A 50 -7.19 -17.01 -14.29
N GLN A 51 -5.96 -16.51 -14.16
CA GLN A 51 -4.86 -17.22 -13.52
C GLN A 51 -4.94 -17.12 -12.00
N ASN A 52 -4.69 -18.22 -11.29
CA ASN A 52 -4.52 -18.24 -9.85
C ASN A 52 -3.03 -18.13 -9.48
N SER A 53 -2.44 -16.97 -9.77
CA SER A 53 -1.04 -16.68 -9.47
C SER A 53 -0.95 -15.30 -8.82
N TRP A 54 -0.67 -15.30 -7.52
CA TRP A 54 -0.67 -14.08 -6.70
C TRP A 54 0.63 -13.92 -5.94
N ALA A 55 1.11 -12.68 -5.90
CA ALA A 55 2.17 -12.21 -5.02
C ALA A 55 1.58 -11.28 -3.98
N ILE A 56 2.00 -11.41 -2.73
CA ILE A 56 1.68 -10.47 -1.65
C ILE A 56 2.80 -9.44 -1.57
N GLY A 57 2.44 -8.15 -1.52
CA GLY A 57 3.40 -7.07 -1.36
C GLY A 57 4.23 -7.19 -0.08
N ASP A 58 5.39 -6.54 -0.03
CA ASP A 58 6.27 -6.59 1.15
C ASP A 58 5.90 -5.57 2.23
N TYR A 59 5.01 -4.63 1.93
CA TYR A 59 4.66 -3.53 2.81
C TYR A 59 3.16 -3.30 2.81
N LEU A 60 2.63 -2.84 3.94
CA LEU A 60 1.32 -2.21 3.94
C LEU A 60 1.37 -0.93 3.10
N ILE A 61 0.37 -0.78 2.24
CA ILE A 61 0.17 0.44 1.48
C ILE A 61 -0.80 1.35 2.22
N GLN A 62 -0.64 2.65 2.01
CA GLN A 62 -1.44 3.66 2.67
C GLN A 62 -2.44 4.25 1.67
N ASN A 63 -3.70 3.85 1.78
CA ASN A 63 -4.76 4.35 0.90
C ASN A 63 -5.34 5.63 1.49
N GLY A 64 -4.91 6.78 0.97
CA GLY A 64 -5.48 8.08 1.32
C GLY A 64 -6.92 8.16 0.84
N SER A 65 -7.86 8.40 1.75
CA SER A 65 -9.26 8.65 1.40
C SER A 65 -9.52 10.14 1.24
N TYR A 66 -10.26 10.47 0.20
CA TYR A 66 -10.87 11.78 0.07
C TYR A 66 -12.12 11.85 0.95
N VAL A 67 -12.21 12.90 1.77
CA VAL A 67 -13.39 13.19 2.59
C VAL A 67 -13.97 14.50 2.09
N ALA A 68 -15.19 14.46 1.58
CA ALA A 68 -15.89 15.65 1.10
C ALA A 68 -15.98 16.71 2.23
N GLY A 69 -15.69 17.98 1.88
CA GLY A 69 -15.63 19.07 2.85
C GLY A 69 -14.31 19.20 3.63
N SER A 70 -13.36 18.27 3.46
CA SER A 70 -12.00 18.43 3.97
C SER A 70 -11.16 19.25 2.98
N SER A 71 -10.56 20.35 3.46
CA SER A 71 -9.56 21.14 2.73
C SER A 71 -8.18 20.49 2.68
N LYS A 72 -7.99 19.34 3.35
CA LYS A 72 -6.74 18.57 3.35
C LYS A 72 -6.99 17.17 2.77
N PRO A 73 -6.44 16.83 1.59
CA PRO A 73 -6.41 15.45 1.10
C PRO A 73 -5.72 14.53 2.12
N GLY A 74 -6.24 13.32 2.32
CA GLY A 74 -5.55 12.29 3.10
C GLY A 74 -5.69 12.38 4.63
N ARG A 75 -6.71 13.08 5.16
CA ARG A 75 -6.99 13.08 6.61
C ARG A 75 -7.38 11.69 7.15
N ALA A 76 -8.13 10.92 6.35
CA ALA A 76 -8.42 9.53 6.63
C ALA A 76 -7.52 8.68 5.75
N SER A 77 -6.80 7.76 6.38
CA SER A 77 -5.83 6.93 5.72
C SER A 77 -5.96 5.53 6.26
N TYR A 78 -6.15 4.58 5.36
CA TYR A 78 -6.40 3.20 5.74
C TYR A 78 -5.26 2.31 5.26
N PRO A 79 -4.53 1.65 6.19
CA PRO A 79 -3.51 0.70 5.79
C PRO A 79 -4.17 -0.50 5.12
N ALA A 80 -3.58 -0.96 4.02
CA ALA A 80 -4.07 -2.10 3.25
C ALA A 80 -2.94 -3.05 2.87
N ALA A 81 -3.24 -4.35 2.86
CA ALA A 81 -2.43 -5.37 2.24
C ALA A 81 -2.73 -5.40 0.73
N MET A 82 -1.68 -5.55 -0.08
CA MET A 82 -1.78 -5.60 -1.54
C MET A 82 -1.46 -7.01 -2.04
N LEU A 83 -2.36 -7.57 -2.85
CA LEU A 83 -2.12 -8.75 -3.67
C LEU A 83 -2.02 -8.31 -5.12
N MET A 84 -1.04 -8.86 -5.83
CA MET A 84 -0.82 -8.60 -7.25
C MET A 84 -0.82 -9.91 -8.01
N CYS A 85 -1.58 -9.97 -9.10
CA CYS A 85 -1.52 -11.12 -9.99
C CYS A 85 -0.15 -11.11 -10.70
N SER A 86 0.64 -12.17 -10.52
CA SER A 86 1.98 -12.27 -11.10
C SER A 86 1.98 -12.40 -12.63
N ASN A 87 0.82 -12.64 -13.25
CA ASN A 87 0.67 -12.78 -14.69
C ASN A 87 0.27 -11.47 -15.41
N CYS A 88 -0.72 -10.74 -14.88
CA CYS A 88 -1.28 -9.56 -15.56
C CYS A 88 -1.20 -8.26 -14.74
N ALA A 89 -0.52 -8.29 -13.60
CA ALA A 89 -0.36 -7.15 -12.68
C ALA A 89 -1.67 -6.56 -12.11
N TYR A 90 -2.81 -7.26 -12.23
CA TYR A 90 -4.04 -6.85 -11.55
C TYR A 90 -3.85 -6.82 -10.04
N LEU A 91 -4.28 -5.74 -9.40
CA LEU A 91 -4.14 -5.52 -7.96
C LEU A 91 -5.47 -5.74 -7.24
N ARG A 92 -5.40 -6.46 -6.11
CA ARG A 92 -6.43 -6.47 -5.07
C ARG A 92 -5.85 -5.83 -3.82
N THR A 93 -6.62 -4.96 -3.18
CA THR A 93 -6.23 -4.35 -1.91
C THR A 93 -7.27 -4.70 -0.86
N PHE A 94 -6.79 -5.11 0.32
CA PHE A 94 -7.64 -5.48 1.45
C PHE A 94 -7.22 -4.67 2.67
N MET A 95 -8.21 -4.18 3.40
CA MET A 95 -7.97 -3.39 4.62
C MET A 95 -7.18 -4.22 5.64
N ALA A 96 -6.12 -3.65 6.20
CA ALA A 96 -5.21 -4.36 7.11
C ALA A 96 -5.87 -4.69 8.47
N ALA A 97 -6.75 -3.81 8.97
CA ALA A 97 -7.39 -3.99 10.28
C ALA A 97 -8.33 -5.21 10.34
N PRO A 98 -9.25 -5.44 9.39
CA PRO A 98 -10.07 -6.65 9.38
C PRO A 98 -9.31 -7.97 9.16
N ILE A 99 -8.05 -7.91 8.70
CA ILE A 99 -7.16 -9.08 8.60
C ILE A 99 -6.45 -9.34 9.94
N GLY A 100 -6.41 -8.36 10.85
CA GLY A 100 -5.66 -8.44 12.10
C GLY A 100 -4.16 -8.15 11.92
N LEU A 101 -3.79 -7.31 10.95
CA LEU A 101 -2.40 -6.89 10.72
C LEU A 101 -2.03 -5.60 11.49
N VAL A 102 -3.03 -4.85 11.93
CA VAL A 102 -2.91 -3.61 12.72
C VAL A 102 -4.01 -3.59 13.78
N GLU A 103 -3.75 -2.95 14.91
CA GLU A 103 -4.69 -2.75 16.03
C GLU A 103 -5.64 -1.56 15.80
#